data_AF-A0AAW0GTN9-F1
#
_entry.id   AF-A0AAW0GTN9-F1
#
_cell.length_a   1.000
_cell.length_b   1.000
_cell.length_c   1.000
_cell.angle_alpha   90.00
_cell.angle_beta   90.00
_cell.angle_gamma   90.00
#
_symmetry.space_group_name_H-M   'P 1'
#
loop_
_entity.id
_entity.type
_entity.pdbx_description
1 polymer ?
#
loop_
_entity_poly.entity_id
_entity_poly.type
_entity_poly.pdbx_seq_one_letter_code
_entity_poly.pdbx_strand_id
1 'polypeptide(L)'
;HLCDAGDIHTYNGVIAYFIHNQEPKEPHDVMFTIHKSTGAISVISSGLDREKVPEYKLTIQATDMDGEGSTTTAVAIVEILDVNDNAPEFEPRK
;
A
#
# COMPACT_ATOMS: atom_id res chain seq x y z
N HIS A 1 -5.91 -13.97 -45.39
CA HIS A 1 -6.04 -14.79 -44.18
C HIS A 1 -5.43 -13.95 -43.08
N LEU A 2 -6.27 -13.34 -42.26
CA LEU A 2 -5.94 -12.20 -41.39
C LEU A 2 -5.01 -12.65 -40.27
N CYS A 3 -3.73 -12.30 -40.39
CA CYS A 3 -2.81 -12.17 -39.28
C CYS A 3 -3.16 -10.90 -38.49
N ASP A 4 -2.87 -10.91 -37.18
CA ASP A 4 -3.11 -9.87 -36.17
C ASP A 4 -4.54 -9.68 -35.67
N ALA A 5 -5.06 -10.72 -35.01
CA ALA A 5 -5.81 -10.51 -33.77
C ALA A 5 -4.80 -10.55 -32.61
N GLY A 6 -4.05 -9.46 -32.45
CA GLY A 6 -3.23 -9.25 -31.27
C GLY A 6 -4.10 -9.33 -30.01
N ASP A 7 -3.72 -10.26 -29.14
CA ASP A 7 -4.03 -10.30 -27.71
C ASP A 7 -5.50 -10.41 -27.28
N ILE A 8 -6.09 -11.59 -27.48
CA ILE A 8 -7.30 -12.04 -26.77
C ILE A 8 -7.01 -12.60 -25.35
N HIS A 9 -5.90 -12.21 -24.68
CA HIS A 9 -5.53 -12.82 -23.39
C HIS A 9 -5.19 -11.91 -22.20
N THR A 10 -5.16 -10.57 -22.27
CA THR A 10 -4.33 -9.83 -21.28
C THR A 10 -5.04 -9.02 -20.18
N TYR A 11 -6.37 -9.09 -20.02
CA TYR A 11 -7.04 -8.29 -18.98
C TYR A 11 -7.45 -9.08 -17.72
N ASN A 12 -7.54 -10.40 -17.79
CA ASN A 12 -8.08 -11.19 -16.68
C ASN A 12 -7.08 -11.40 -15.50
N GLY A 13 -5.85 -10.89 -15.62
CA GLY A 13 -4.79 -11.06 -14.62
C GLY A 13 -4.15 -9.76 -14.10
N VAL A 14 -4.55 -8.60 -14.62
CA VAL A 14 -4.02 -7.32 -14.13
C VAL A 14 -4.84 -6.87 -12.93
N ILE A 15 -4.20 -6.86 -11.76
CA ILE A 15 -4.80 -6.42 -10.50
C ILE A 15 -4.43 -4.95 -10.25
N ALA A 16 -5.44 -4.14 -10.00
CA ALA A 16 -5.32 -2.76 -9.57
C ALA A 16 -5.56 -2.63 -8.05
N TYR A 17 -4.67 -1.94 -7.35
CA TYR A 17 -4.73 -1.73 -5.92
C TYR A 17 -5.12 -0.29 -5.55
N PHE A 18 -5.95 -0.14 -4.52
CA PHE A 18 -6.41 1.14 -4.00
C PHE A 18 -6.52 1.11 -2.47
N ILE A 19 -6.24 2.23 -1.80
CA ILE A 19 -6.58 2.40 -0.38
C ILE A 19 -8.02 2.91 -0.35
N HIS A 20 -8.94 2.07 0.16
CA HIS A 20 -10.36 2.40 0.28
C HIS A 20 -10.66 3.14 1.59
N ASN A 21 -9.94 2.81 2.67
CA ASN A 21 -10.09 3.47 3.96
C ASN A 21 -8.77 3.49 4.73
N GLN A 22 -8.60 4.52 5.56
CA GLN A 22 -7.49 4.66 6.51
C GLN A 22 -8.07 5.01 7.88
N GLU A 23 -7.68 4.27 8.91
CA GLU A 23 -8.04 4.55 10.28
C GLU A 23 -6.80 4.54 11.19
N PRO A 24 -6.58 5.58 12.03
CA PRO A 24 -7.37 6.81 12.11
C PRO A 24 -7.14 7.75 10.91
N LYS A 25 -8.05 8.73 10.76
CA LYS A 25 -7.94 9.82 9.79
C LYS A 25 -7.05 10.97 10.26
N GLU A 26 -6.44 10.83 11.44
CA GLU A 26 -5.56 11.85 11.98
C GLU A 26 -4.09 11.55 11.60
N PRO A 27 -3.25 12.57 11.39
CA PRO A 27 -3.59 13.99 11.34
C PRO A 27 -4.31 14.43 10.05
N HIS A 28 -4.33 13.59 9.01
CA HIS A 28 -5.01 13.85 7.74
C HIS A 28 -5.72 12.60 7.20
N ASP A 29 -6.83 12.83 6.49
CA ASP A 29 -7.65 11.78 5.87
C ASP A 29 -6.84 10.87 4.94
N VAL A 30 -5.74 11.37 4.38
CA VAL A 30 -4.84 10.62 3.49
C VAL A 30 -3.39 10.80 3.95
N MET A 31 -2.86 9.78 4.62
CA MET A 31 -1.45 9.70 5.05
C MET A 31 -0.63 8.79 4.15
N PHE A 32 -1.28 7.82 3.49
CA PHE A 32 -0.65 6.80 2.67
C PHE A 32 -1.21 6.79 1.24
N THR A 33 -0.37 6.38 0.29
CA THR A 33 -0.75 6.04 -1.08
C THR A 33 -0.34 4.61 -1.40
N ILE A 34 -0.96 4.00 -2.39
CA ILE A 34 -0.61 2.69 -2.90
C ILE A 34 -0.40 2.75 -4.41
N HIS A 35 0.67 2.13 -4.89
CA HIS A 35 0.94 2.07 -6.31
C HIS A 35 -0.01 1.08 -6.99
N LYS A 36 -0.79 1.56 -7.97
CA LYS A 36 -1.89 0.83 -8.61
C LYS A 36 -1.52 -0.58 -9.07
N SER A 37 -0.35 -0.77 -9.68
CA SER A 37 0.02 -2.06 -10.28
C SER A 37 0.93 -2.94 -9.43
N THR A 38 1.62 -2.38 -8.43
CA THR A 38 2.58 -3.15 -7.60
C THR A 38 2.08 -3.37 -6.18
N GLY A 39 1.08 -2.62 -5.73
CA GLY A 39 0.62 -2.65 -4.35
C GLY A 39 1.58 -2.03 -3.35
N ALA A 40 2.65 -1.36 -3.80
CA ALA A 40 3.62 -0.72 -2.92
C ALA A 40 2.98 0.46 -2.18
N ILE A 41 2.98 0.42 -0.85
CA ILE A 41 2.45 1.47 0.01
C ILE A 41 3.56 2.49 0.29
N SER A 42 3.24 3.77 0.23
CA SER A 42 4.16 4.87 0.51
C SER A 42 3.49 5.94 1.34
N VAL A 43 4.27 6.65 2.15
CA VAL A 43 3.79 7.79 2.94
C VAL A 43 3.74 9.02 2.05
N ILE A 44 2.63 9.77 2.10
CA ILE A 44 2.49 11.00 1.31
C ILE A 44 2.56 12.28 2.15
N SER A 45 2.23 12.20 3.44
CA SER A 45 2.19 13.37 4.32
C SER A 45 3.29 13.34 5.37
N SER A 46 3.88 14.50 5.63
CA SER A 46 4.61 14.74 6.87
C SER A 46 3.63 14.70 8.04
N GLY A 47 4.05 14.17 9.20
CA GLY A 47 3.22 14.17 10.42
C GLY A 47 2.90 12.79 11.00
N LEU A 48 3.56 11.73 10.52
CA LEU A 48 3.59 10.47 11.26
C LEU A 48 4.29 10.71 12.60
N ASP A 49 3.50 10.68 13.66
CA ASP A 49 3.93 10.94 15.02
C ASP A 49 3.45 9.78 15.89
N ARG A 50 4.40 8.93 16.32
CA ARG A 50 4.12 7.74 17.13
C ARG A 50 3.36 8.09 18.41
N GLU A 51 3.64 9.25 19.00
CA GLU A 51 2.99 9.67 20.26
C GLU A 51 1.51 10.02 20.05
N LYS A 52 1.12 10.40 18.83
CA LYS A 52 -0.27 10.70 18.47
C LYS A 52 -1.00 9.48 17.92
N VAL A 53 -0.40 8.84 16.92
CA VAL A 53 -0.97 7.69 16.22
C VAL A 53 0.12 6.62 16.05
N PRO A 54 0.14 5.59 16.90
CA PRO A 54 1.14 4.53 16.82
C PRO A 54 0.83 3.48 15.75
N GLU A 55 -0.42 3.39 15.29
CA GLU A 55 -0.88 2.36 14.35
C GLU A 55 -1.90 2.95 13.37
N TYR A 56 -1.79 2.56 12.10
CA TYR A 56 -2.80 2.79 11.07
C TYR A 56 -3.31 1.48 10.49
N LYS A 57 -4.63 1.39 10.29
CA LYS A 57 -5.31 0.31 9.57
C LYS A 57 -5.72 0.81 8.20
N LEU A 58 -5.16 0.20 7.16
CA LEU A 58 -5.45 0.51 5.77
C LEU A 58 -6.32 -0.58 5.18
N THR A 59 -7.55 -0.25 4.80
CA THR A 59 -8.39 -1.15 4.01
C THR A 59 -7.98 -1.01 2.55
N ILE A 60 -7.29 -2.03 2.05
CA ILE A 60 -6.82 -2.11 0.67
C ILE A 60 -7.87 -2.85 -0.15
N GLN A 61 -8.25 -2.30 -1.29
CA GLN A 61 -9.06 -2.96 -2.31
C GLN A 61 -8.16 -3.40 -3.46
N ALA A 62 -8.29 -4.65 -3.87
CA ALA A 62 -7.71 -5.19 -5.10
C ALA A 62 -8.84 -5.43 -6.10
N THR A 63 -8.64 -5.08 -7.37
CA THR A 63 -9.65 -5.19 -8.41
C THR A 63 -9.03 -5.76 -9.69
N ASP A 64 -9.61 -6.83 -10.24
CA ASP A 64 -9.13 -7.40 -11.51
C ASP A 64 -9.54 -6.52 -12.72
N MET A 65 -9.13 -6.92 -13.92
CA MET A 65 -9.40 -6.18 -15.16
C MET A 65 -8.94 -4.72 -15.08
N ASP A 66 -7.75 -4.49 -14.50
CA ASP A 66 -7.15 -3.16 -14.29
C ASP A 66 -8.04 -2.15 -13.52
N GLY A 67 -8.94 -2.65 -12.68
CA GLY A 67 -9.80 -1.80 -11.85
C GLY A 67 -11.28 -1.78 -12.23
N GLU A 68 -11.69 -2.52 -13.26
CA GLU A 68 -13.07 -2.51 -13.77
C GLU A 68 -13.86 -3.79 -13.47
N GLY A 69 -13.22 -4.84 -12.98
CA GLY A 69 -13.87 -6.13 -12.73
C GLY A 69 -14.17 -6.42 -11.26
N SER A 70 -13.93 -7.65 -10.83
CA SER A 70 -14.24 -8.13 -9.49
C SER A 70 -13.31 -7.53 -8.44
N THR A 71 -13.88 -7.19 -7.28
CA THR A 71 -13.16 -6.56 -6.17
C THR A 71 -13.03 -7.49 -4.97
N THR A 72 -11.94 -7.35 -4.23
CA THR A 72 -11.75 -7.95 -2.91
C THR A 72 -11.04 -6.96 -1.99
N THR A 73 -11.16 -7.15 -0.68
CA THR A 73 -10.60 -6.25 0.32
C THR A 73 -9.73 -6.99 1.35
N ALA A 74 -8.70 -6.31 1.82
CA ALA A 74 -7.80 -6.77 2.88
C ALA A 74 -7.45 -5.60 3.81
N VAL A 75 -7.07 -5.90 5.05
CA VAL A 75 -6.63 -4.89 6.02
C VAL A 75 -5.12 -5.03 6.22
N ALA A 76 -4.38 -3.96 5.96
CA ALA A 76 -2.97 -3.84 6.30
C ALA A 76 -2.82 -3.01 7.58
N ILE A 77 -2.02 -3.50 8.53
CA ILE A 77 -1.69 -2.80 9.77
C ILE A 77 -0.30 -2.19 9.61
N VAL A 78 -0.19 -0.88 9.82
CA VAL A 78 1.04 -0.11 9.71
C VAL A 78 1.38 0.44 11.09
N GLU A 79 2.44 -0.09 11.69
CA GLU A 79 2.96 0.38 12.99
C GLU A 79 4.02 1.46 12.78
N ILE A 80 3.92 2.55 13.54
CA ILE A 80 4.90 3.65 13.51
C ILE A 80 5.98 3.38 14.56
N LEU A 81 7.18 3.03 14.07
CA LEU A 81 8.33 2.77 14.93
C LEU A 81 9.00 4.07 15.40
N ASP A 82 9.65 4.01 16.55
CA ASP A 82 10.45 5.14 17.03
C ASP A 82 11.72 5.27 16.18
N VAL A 83 12.21 6.50 16.01
CA VAL A 83 13.49 6.75 15.31
C VAL A 83 14.65 6.05 16.03
N ASN A 84 14.51 5.77 17.34
CA ASN A 84 15.55 5.20 18.19
C ASN A 84 15.53 3.66 18.33
N ASP A 85 14.76 2.93 17.52
CA ASP A 85 14.82 1.46 17.48
C ASP A 85 15.94 0.90 16.56
N ASN A 86 16.67 1.77 15.87
CA ASN A 86 17.96 1.45 15.22
C ASN A 86 19.12 1.78 16.18
N ALA A 87 19.16 1.15 17.35
CA ALA A 87 20.33 1.25 18.22
C ALA A 87 21.59 0.87 17.42
N PRO A 88 22.67 1.68 17.43
CA PRO A 88 23.85 1.37 16.66
C PRO A 88 24.40 0.01 17.10
N GLU A 89 24.47 -0.93 16.17
CA GLU A 89 25.11 -2.22 16.38
C GLU A 89 26.62 -1.96 16.47
N PHE A 90 27.13 -1.77 17.69
CA PHE A 90 28.56 -1.72 17.93
C PHE A 90 29.11 -3.13 17.76
N GLU A 91 29.62 -3.45 16.56
CA GLU A 91 30.44 -4.64 16.41
C GLU A 91 31.63 -4.55 17.37
N PRO A 92 31.79 -5.50 18.31
CA PRO A 92 32.98 -5.53 19.14
C PRO A 92 34.18 -5.80 18.23
N ARG A 93 35.15 -4.88 18.23
CA ARG A 93 36.45 -5.12 17.58
C ARG A 93 37.06 -6.39 18.19
N LYS A 94 37.26 -7.40 17.34
CA LYS A 94 38.10 -8.56 17.65
C LYS A 94 39.55 -8.14 17.89
#